data_AF-A0A2U2X394-F1
#
_entry.id   AF-A0A2U2X394-F1
#
_cell.length_a   1.000
_cell.length_b   1.000
_cell.length_c   1.000
_cell.angle_alpha   90.00
_cell.angle_beta   90.00
_cell.angle_gamma   90.00
#
_symmetry.space_group_name_H-M   'P 1'
#
loop_
_entity.id
_entity.type
_entity.pdbx_description
1 polymer ?
#
loop_
_entity_poly.entity_id
_entity_poly.type
_entity_poly.pdbx_seq_one_letter_code
_entity_poly.pdbx_strand_id
1 'polypeptide(L)'
;MVALFLSSCSGIKPGATKSGKKYYETFFVGEEGTQFFVKPFIFENRKLNEEAHLDFTFRYKDNLNSNARINYSLYVNEIIRTVDSMNITTPIINITNTENTLLFNERTKNNFKSRFSTEVPMRSLKKLFENDDWEIHVYAQGKKHTFYSSNKTNKKVEALNHNVFVLFQ
;
A
#
# COMPACT_ATOMS: atom_id res chain seq x y z
N MET A 1 40.09 38.53 -27.20
CA MET A 1 38.64 38.46 -26.89
C MET A 1 38.24 36.99 -26.98
N VAL A 2 38.24 36.27 -25.86
CA VAL A 2 38.00 34.81 -25.82
C VAL A 2 36.50 34.61 -25.60
N ALA A 3 35.81 34.06 -26.60
CA ALA A 3 34.40 33.77 -26.52
C ALA A 3 34.16 32.50 -25.68
N LEU A 4 33.40 32.64 -24.60
CA LEU A 4 32.88 31.53 -23.79
C LEU A 4 31.81 30.76 -24.58
N PHE A 5 32.07 29.48 -24.85
CA PHE A 5 31.01 28.51 -25.18
C PHE A 5 30.68 27.71 -23.92
N LEU A 6 29.72 28.20 -23.14
CA LEU A 6 29.06 27.41 -22.10
C LEU A 6 27.95 26.60 -22.77
N SER A 7 28.28 25.39 -23.19
CA SER A 7 27.32 24.36 -23.60
C SER A 7 26.56 23.88 -22.37
N SER A 8 25.41 24.50 -22.07
CA SER A 8 24.46 23.95 -21.11
C SER A 8 23.86 22.67 -21.72
N CYS A 9 24.21 21.52 -21.17
CA CYS A 9 23.38 20.32 -21.29
C CYS A 9 22.10 20.56 -20.49
N SER A 10 21.19 21.34 -21.07
CA SER A 10 19.82 21.45 -20.58
C SER A 10 19.15 20.10 -20.84
N GLY A 11 19.24 19.21 -19.86
CA GLY A 11 18.51 17.95 -19.83
C GLY A 11 17.02 18.24 -19.86
N ILE A 12 16.44 18.18 -21.05
CA ILE A 12 15.00 18.15 -21.27
C ILE A 12 14.49 16.93 -20.50
N LYS A 13 13.90 17.15 -19.32
CA LYS A 13 13.10 16.11 -18.67
C LYS A 13 11.92 15.85 -19.61
N PRO A 14 11.78 14.65 -20.19
CA PRO A 14 10.56 14.31 -20.91
C PRO A 14 9.38 14.57 -19.98
N GLY A 15 8.33 15.21 -20.49
CA GLY A 15 7.11 15.50 -19.76
C GLY A 15 6.51 14.21 -19.23
N ALA A 16 6.91 13.81 -18.03
CA ALA A 16 6.30 12.71 -17.32
C ALA A 16 4.83 13.07 -17.13
N THR A 17 3.93 12.21 -17.58
CA THR A 17 2.55 12.14 -17.10
C THR A 17 2.60 12.22 -15.56
N LYS A 18 2.31 13.40 -15.01
CA LYS A 18 2.52 13.75 -13.59
C LYS A 18 1.46 13.13 -12.66
N SER A 19 0.47 12.43 -13.20
CA SER A 19 -0.59 11.79 -12.44
C SER A 19 -0.09 10.46 -11.86
N GLY A 20 -0.19 10.27 -10.55
CA GLY A 20 0.06 8.96 -9.91
C GLY A 20 1.44 8.74 -9.24
N LYS A 21 2.56 9.25 -9.77
CA LYS A 21 3.93 9.00 -9.23
C LYS A 21 4.14 9.37 -7.76
N LYS A 22 3.29 10.23 -7.19
CA LYS A 22 3.33 10.55 -5.76
C LYS A 22 2.90 9.40 -4.86
N TYR A 23 2.20 8.40 -5.40
CA TYR A 23 1.59 7.30 -4.65
C TYR A 23 2.33 5.97 -4.77
N TYR A 24 3.23 5.83 -5.74
CA TYR A 24 3.98 4.61 -5.97
C TYR A 24 5.35 4.90 -6.60
N GLU A 25 6.26 3.94 -6.49
CA GLU A 25 7.56 3.89 -7.15
C GLU A 25 7.65 2.60 -7.97
N THR A 26 8.35 2.65 -9.11
CA THR A 26 8.50 1.51 -10.02
C THR A 26 9.97 1.25 -10.34
N PHE A 27 10.33 -0.03 -10.38
CA PHE A 27 11.67 -0.49 -10.73
C PHE A 27 11.56 -1.63 -11.74
N PHE A 28 12.32 -1.57 -12.84
CA PHE A 28 12.40 -2.67 -13.79
C PHE A 28 13.36 -3.74 -13.25
N VAL A 29 12.93 -5.00 -13.22
CA VAL A 29 13.67 -6.14 -12.62
C VAL A 29 14.05 -7.17 -13.70
N GLY A 30 14.29 -6.70 -14.93
CA GLY A 30 14.66 -7.58 -16.05
C GLY A 30 13.51 -8.51 -16.43
N GLU A 31 13.79 -9.81 -16.46
CA GLU A 31 12.81 -10.83 -16.84
C GLU A 31 11.66 -10.96 -15.83
N GLU A 32 11.79 -10.46 -14.61
CA GLU A 32 10.74 -10.49 -13.58
C GLU A 32 9.67 -9.39 -13.77
N GLY A 33 9.83 -8.55 -14.81
CA GLY A 33 8.91 -7.47 -15.12
C GLY A 33 9.14 -6.22 -14.28
N THR A 34 8.07 -5.50 -13.97
CA THR A 34 8.13 -4.26 -13.18
C THR A 34 7.70 -4.51 -11.75
N GLN A 35 8.54 -4.11 -10.79
CA GLN A 35 8.19 -4.07 -9.37
C GLN A 35 7.59 -2.72 -9.02
N PHE A 36 6.45 -2.76 -8.34
CA PHE A 36 5.74 -1.60 -7.83
C PHE A 36 5.86 -1.57 -6.31
N PHE A 37 6.20 -0.41 -5.78
CA PHE A 37 6.12 -0.10 -4.36
C PHE A 37 5.05 0.98 -4.16
N VAL A 38 3.87 0.60 -3.66
CA VAL A 38 2.79 1.52 -3.35
C VAL A 38 3.00 2.04 -1.93
N LYS A 39 3.09 3.37 -1.80
CA LYS A 39 3.33 4.04 -0.52
C LYS A 39 2.21 3.73 0.49
N PRO A 40 2.41 3.93 1.80
CA PRO A 40 1.39 3.64 2.79
C PRO A 40 0.07 4.41 2.61
N PHE A 41 -1.06 3.72 2.79
CA PHE A 41 -2.39 4.28 3.01
C PHE A 41 -2.68 4.34 4.49
N ILE A 42 -3.41 5.36 4.92
CA ILE A 42 -3.74 5.56 6.34
C ILE A 42 -5.24 5.29 6.52
N PHE A 43 -5.55 4.39 7.44
CA PHE A 43 -6.90 4.06 7.87
C PHE A 43 -7.02 4.43 9.35
N GLU A 44 -8.19 4.92 9.75
CA GLU A 44 -8.37 5.54 11.05
C GLU A 44 -9.50 4.86 11.83
N ASN A 45 -9.31 4.71 13.13
CA ASN A 45 -10.38 4.57 14.11
C ASN A 45 -10.46 5.84 14.95
N ARG A 46 -11.28 6.79 14.54
CA ARG A 46 -11.38 8.11 15.19
C ARG A 46 -11.87 8.05 16.63
N LYS A 47 -12.67 7.05 16.99
CA LYS A 47 -13.20 6.89 18.35
C LYS A 47 -12.11 6.50 19.34
N LEU A 48 -11.18 5.64 18.89
CA LEU A 48 -10.10 5.11 19.72
C LEU A 48 -8.76 5.84 19.51
N ASN A 49 -8.69 6.77 18.54
CA ASN A 49 -7.47 7.43 18.11
C ASN A 49 -6.36 6.43 17.72
N GLU A 50 -6.76 5.42 16.93
CA GLU A 50 -5.88 4.39 16.40
C GLU A 50 -5.77 4.50 14.89
N GLU A 51 -4.65 4.03 14.34
CA GLU A 51 -4.40 4.05 12.89
C GLU A 51 -3.85 2.71 12.39
N ALA A 52 -4.18 2.38 11.14
CA ALA A 52 -3.53 1.31 10.39
C ALA A 52 -2.88 1.90 9.13
N HIS A 53 -1.60 1.59 8.92
CA HIS A 53 -0.82 2.05 7.76
C HIS A 53 -0.49 0.86 6.87
N LEU A 54 -1.06 0.78 5.67
CA LEU A 54 -0.89 -0.34 4.74
C LEU A 54 -0.07 0.08 3.50
N ASP A 55 0.99 -0.63 3.17
CA ASP A 55 1.76 -0.48 1.93
C ASP A 55 1.81 -1.80 1.15
N PHE A 56 1.99 -1.69 -0.17
CA PHE A 56 1.93 -2.83 -1.08
C PHE A 56 3.21 -2.91 -1.90
N THR A 57 3.72 -4.12 -2.05
CA THR A 57 4.80 -4.42 -3.01
C THR A 57 4.36 -5.58 -3.88
N PHE A 58 4.45 -5.42 -5.20
CA PHE A 58 4.11 -6.49 -6.13
C PHE A 58 4.92 -6.39 -7.41
N ARG A 59 4.99 -7.50 -8.15
CA ARG A 59 5.59 -7.56 -9.48
C ARG A 59 4.53 -7.89 -10.50
N TYR A 60 4.63 -7.25 -11.67
CA TYR A 60 3.77 -7.52 -12.81
C TYR A 60 4.60 -7.81 -14.05
N LYS A 61 4.29 -8.95 -14.68
CA LYS A 61 4.83 -9.43 -15.96
C LYS A 61 3.71 -10.07 -16.77
N ASP A 62 2.87 -9.23 -17.37
CA ASP A 62 1.80 -9.59 -18.32
C ASP A 62 0.74 -10.60 -17.84
N ASN A 63 0.72 -10.94 -16.54
CA ASN A 63 -0.31 -11.78 -15.92
C ASN A 63 -0.42 -11.51 -14.42
N LEU A 64 -1.48 -12.06 -13.81
CA LEU A 64 -1.85 -11.88 -12.41
C LEU A 64 -1.64 -13.13 -11.54
N ASN A 65 -0.73 -14.03 -11.93
CA ASN A 65 -0.51 -15.30 -11.20
C ASN A 65 0.47 -15.17 -10.01
N SER A 66 1.04 -13.98 -9.80
CA SER A 66 1.92 -13.68 -8.68
C SER A 66 1.14 -13.32 -7.40
N ASN A 67 1.86 -13.25 -6.28
CA ASN A 67 1.39 -12.65 -5.06
C ASN A 67 1.85 -11.19 -4.95
N ALA A 68 1.05 -10.40 -4.24
CA ALA A 68 1.43 -9.10 -3.73
C ALA A 68 1.67 -9.19 -2.23
N ARG A 69 2.71 -8.52 -1.74
CA ARG A 69 2.99 -8.37 -0.33
C ARG A 69 2.26 -7.14 0.21
N ILE A 70 1.56 -7.33 1.32
CA ILE A 70 0.96 -6.25 2.11
C ILE A 70 1.78 -6.15 3.40
N ASN A 71 2.38 -4.99 3.64
CA ASN A 71 2.86 -4.69 4.98
C ASN A 71 1.87 -3.74 5.65
N TYR A 72 1.58 -3.98 6.91
CA TYR A 72 0.68 -3.14 7.68
C TYR A 72 1.24 -2.83 9.05
N SER A 73 1.05 -1.59 9.51
CA SER A 73 1.45 -1.15 10.85
C SER A 73 0.22 -0.72 11.62
N LEU A 74 0.04 -1.25 12.82
CA LEU A 74 -1.06 -0.90 13.71
C LEU A 74 -0.51 0.02 14.80
N TYR A 75 -1.12 1.20 14.93
CA TYR A 75 -0.82 2.19 15.96
C TYR A 75 -1.94 2.17 16.99
N VAL A 76 -1.80 1.29 17.98
CA VAL A 76 -2.83 1.01 18.99
C VAL A 76 -2.26 1.17 20.41
N ASN A 77 -3.12 1.20 21.42
CA ASN A 77 -2.69 1.45 22.82
C ASN A 77 -1.97 0.27 23.49
N GLU A 78 -1.89 -0.88 22.82
CA GLU A 78 -1.25 -2.09 23.32
C GLU A 78 -0.31 -2.71 22.29
N ILE A 79 0.67 -3.50 22.76
CA ILE A 79 1.59 -4.20 21.88
C ILE A 79 0.93 -5.46 21.29
N ILE A 80 0.82 -5.51 19.96
CA ILE A 80 0.29 -6.68 19.26
C ILE A 80 1.46 -7.56 18.85
N ARG A 81 1.49 -8.79 19.37
CA ARG A 81 2.56 -9.77 19.06
C ARG A 81 2.14 -10.81 18.03
N THR A 82 0.84 -11.06 17.92
CA THR A 82 0.25 -12.04 17.03
C THR A 82 -1.03 -11.47 16.43
N VAL A 83 -1.29 -11.77 15.17
CA VAL A 83 -2.52 -11.43 14.46
C VAL A 83 -3.12 -12.74 13.96
N ASP A 84 -4.32 -13.04 14.43
CA ASP A 84 -5.06 -14.26 14.07
C ASP A 84 -5.57 -14.15 12.63
N SER A 85 -6.10 -12.98 12.26
CA SER A 85 -6.48 -12.67 10.88
C SER A 85 -6.53 -11.18 10.59
N MET A 86 -6.34 -10.84 9.32
CA MET A 86 -6.59 -9.52 8.76
C MET A 86 -7.61 -9.66 7.63
N ASN A 87 -8.68 -8.86 7.67
CA ASN A 87 -9.65 -8.73 6.60
C ASN A 87 -9.56 -7.34 5.98
N ILE A 88 -9.57 -7.27 4.65
CA ILE A 88 -9.74 -6.03 3.89
C ILE A 88 -11.04 -6.17 3.10
N THR A 89 -12.03 -5.36 3.45
CA THR A 89 -13.37 -5.43 2.89
C THR A 89 -13.67 -4.19 2.04
N THR A 90 -14.33 -4.43 0.91
CA THR A 90 -15.00 -3.44 0.08
C THR A 90 -16.38 -3.98 -0.29
N PRO A 91 -17.27 -3.19 -0.91
CA PRO A 91 -18.53 -3.71 -1.45
C PRO A 91 -18.38 -4.83 -2.48
N ILE A 92 -17.20 -5.01 -3.08
CA ILE A 92 -16.96 -5.94 -4.20
C ILE A 92 -16.22 -7.21 -3.74
N ILE A 93 -15.30 -7.08 -2.78
CA ILE A 93 -14.43 -8.17 -2.33
C ILE A 93 -14.15 -8.09 -0.84
N ASN A 94 -14.03 -9.26 -0.21
CA ASN A 94 -13.47 -9.44 1.12
C ASN A 94 -12.22 -10.32 1.00
N ILE A 95 -11.06 -9.78 1.39
CA ILE A 95 -9.79 -10.50 1.41
C ILE A 95 -9.48 -10.85 2.86
N THR A 96 -9.42 -12.15 3.17
CA THR A 96 -9.05 -12.67 4.50
C THR A 96 -7.66 -13.27 4.45
N ASN A 97 -6.77 -12.84 5.33
CA ASN A 97 -5.44 -13.42 5.53
C ASN A 97 -5.26 -13.89 6.97
N THR A 98 -4.94 -15.17 7.14
CA THR A 98 -4.61 -15.78 8.45
C THR A 98 -3.11 -15.90 8.68
N GLU A 99 -2.30 -15.80 7.62
CA GLU A 99 -0.84 -15.86 7.70
C GLU A 99 -0.25 -14.45 7.82
N ASN A 100 0.09 -14.06 9.05
CA ASN A 100 0.56 -12.72 9.39
C ASN A 100 1.89 -12.81 10.14
N THR A 101 2.97 -12.36 9.49
CA THR A 101 4.32 -12.39 10.07
C THR A 101 4.62 -11.06 10.77
N LEU A 102 4.90 -11.09 12.07
CA LEU A 102 5.40 -9.91 12.79
C LEU A 102 6.78 -9.54 12.26
N LEU A 103 6.96 -8.29 11.85
CA LEU A 103 8.25 -7.73 11.45
C LEU A 103 8.96 -7.08 12.64
N PHE A 104 8.27 -6.19 13.35
CA PHE A 104 8.81 -5.54 14.55
C PHE A 104 7.72 -4.88 15.39
N ASN A 105 8.08 -4.56 16.64
CA ASN A 105 7.32 -3.72 17.54
C ASN A 105 8.16 -2.52 17.97
N GLU A 106 7.53 -1.36 18.05
CA GLU A 106 8.18 -0.10 18.42
C GLU A 106 7.24 0.71 19.32
N ARG A 107 7.78 1.33 20.37
CA ARG A 107 7.02 2.28 21.18
C ARG A 107 7.06 3.66 20.53
N THR A 108 5.90 4.26 20.30
CA THR A 108 5.78 5.65 19.86
C THR A 108 5.48 6.56 21.06
N LYS A 109 5.34 7.87 20.84
CA LYS A 109 5.05 8.83 21.92
C LYS A 109 3.77 8.48 22.70
N ASN A 110 2.72 8.08 21.98
CA ASN A 110 1.38 7.86 22.55
C ASN A 110 0.91 6.40 22.44
N ASN A 111 1.35 5.67 21.41
CA ASN A 111 0.84 4.34 21.06
C ASN A 111 1.99 3.33 20.91
N PHE A 112 1.67 2.06 20.68
CA PHE A 112 2.59 1.06 20.15
C PHE A 112 2.39 0.91 18.64
N LYS A 113 3.48 0.80 17.90
CA LYS A 113 3.50 0.43 16.50
C LYS A 113 3.87 -1.04 16.39
N SER A 114 2.94 -1.84 15.89
CA SER A 114 3.16 -3.26 15.61
C SER A 114 3.08 -3.47 14.10
N ARG A 115 4.19 -3.85 13.46
CA ARG A 115 4.25 -4.00 12.00
C ARG A 115 4.30 -5.46 11.59
N PHE A 116 3.48 -5.80 10.61
CA PHE A 116 3.32 -7.14 10.08
C PHE A 116 3.45 -7.17 8.56
N SER A 117 3.61 -8.37 8.03
CA SER A 117 3.60 -8.67 6.60
C SER A 117 2.70 -9.86 6.32
N THR A 118 2.00 -9.81 5.19
CA THR A 118 1.19 -10.92 4.65
C THR A 118 1.21 -10.85 3.12
N GLU A 119 0.70 -11.88 2.45
CA GLU A 119 0.64 -11.97 1.01
C GLU A 119 -0.79 -12.23 0.52
N VAL A 120 -1.12 -11.67 -0.64
CA VAL A 120 -2.42 -11.87 -1.30
C VAL A 120 -2.21 -12.19 -2.77
N PRO A 121 -3.10 -12.96 -3.41
CA PRO A 121 -3.08 -13.12 -4.85
C PRO A 121 -3.21 -11.76 -5.56
N MET A 122 -2.40 -11.54 -6.60
CA MET A 122 -2.41 -10.28 -7.35
C MET A 122 -3.79 -9.98 -7.97
N ARG A 123 -4.57 -11.00 -8.33
CA ARG A 123 -5.96 -10.86 -8.79
C ARG A 123 -6.87 -10.26 -7.72
N SER A 124 -6.72 -10.69 -6.46
CA SER A 124 -7.48 -10.15 -5.33
C SER A 124 -7.08 -8.71 -5.07
N LEU A 125 -5.77 -8.41 -5.14
CA LEU A 125 -5.29 -7.03 -5.02
C LEU A 125 -5.88 -6.13 -6.11
N LYS A 126 -5.86 -6.55 -7.39
CA LYS A 126 -6.46 -5.78 -8.48
C LYS A 126 -7.94 -5.47 -8.20
N LYS A 127 -8.74 -6.47 -7.82
CA LYS A 127 -10.16 -6.30 -7.46
C LYS A 127 -10.36 -5.36 -6.28
N LEU A 128 -9.48 -5.41 -5.29
CA LEU A 128 -9.55 -4.52 -4.13
C LEU A 128 -9.47 -3.04 -4.54
N PHE A 129 -8.68 -2.72 -5.57
CA PHE A 129 -8.53 -1.36 -6.08
C PHE A 129 -9.69 -0.89 -6.99
N GLU A 130 -10.66 -1.74 -7.32
CA GLU A 130 -11.84 -1.36 -8.12
C GLU A 130 -12.85 -0.52 -7.32
N ASN A 131 -12.73 -0.48 -5.99
CA ASN A 131 -13.55 0.32 -5.10
C ASN A 131 -12.64 1.04 -4.08
N ASP A 132 -13.02 2.22 -3.61
CA ASP A 132 -12.23 3.06 -2.70
C ASP A 132 -12.78 3.11 -1.26
N ASP A 133 -13.92 2.49 -1.01
CA ASP A 133 -14.55 2.35 0.31
C ASP A 133 -14.03 1.08 1.01
N TRP A 134 -12.91 1.25 1.72
CA TRP A 134 -12.17 0.16 2.33
C TRP A 134 -12.37 0.17 3.85
N GLU A 135 -12.70 -1.00 4.39
CA GLU A 135 -12.69 -1.28 5.82
C GLU A 135 -11.66 -2.36 6.15
N ILE A 136 -10.81 -2.08 7.14
CA ILE A 136 -9.78 -3.01 7.61
C ILE A 136 -10.20 -3.56 8.95
N HIS A 137 -10.19 -4.88 9.09
CA HIS A 137 -10.38 -5.56 10.37
C HIS A 137 -9.15 -6.38 10.71
N VAL A 138 -8.61 -6.19 11.90
CA VAL A 138 -7.54 -7.04 12.44
C VAL A 138 -8.03 -7.71 13.70
N TYR A 139 -7.98 -9.04 13.71
CA TYR A 139 -8.27 -9.86 14.87
C TYR A 139 -6.94 -10.27 15.50
N ALA A 140 -6.71 -9.83 16.73
CA ALA A 140 -5.46 -10.06 17.43
C ALA A 140 -5.72 -10.15 18.93
N GLN A 141 -5.14 -11.15 19.58
CA GLN A 141 -5.20 -11.31 21.05
C GLN A 141 -6.65 -11.29 21.58
N GLY A 142 -7.58 -11.88 20.82
CA GLY A 142 -9.00 -11.92 21.17
C GLY A 142 -9.77 -10.60 20.96
N LYS A 143 -9.16 -9.58 20.35
CA LYS A 143 -9.76 -8.27 20.07
C LYS A 143 -9.89 -8.03 18.58
N LYS A 144 -10.93 -7.29 18.19
CA LYS A 144 -11.13 -6.79 16.83
C LYS A 144 -10.76 -5.31 16.79
N HIS A 145 -9.75 -4.97 16.00
CA HIS A 145 -9.43 -3.59 15.63
C HIS A 145 -10.05 -3.30 14.26
N THR A 146 -10.78 -2.19 14.14
CA THR A 146 -11.43 -1.78 12.90
C THR A 146 -10.96 -0.40 12.49
N PHE A 147 -10.61 -0.23 11.22
CA PHE A 147 -10.12 1.02 10.64
C PHE A 147 -10.84 1.31 9.33
N TYR A 148 -11.13 2.59 9.09
CA TYR A 148 -11.86 3.06 7.92
C TYR A 148 -10.99 3.94 7.04
N SER A 149 -11.21 3.88 5.73
CA SER A 149 -10.55 4.79 4.81
C SER A 149 -10.99 6.24 5.02
N SER A 150 -10.05 7.17 4.87
CA SER A 150 -10.35 8.59 4.83
C SER A 150 -10.53 9.06 3.38
N ASN A 151 -11.18 10.21 3.16
CA ASN A 151 -11.28 10.83 1.83
C ASN A 151 -9.93 10.97 1.10
N LYS A 152 -8.82 11.12 1.84
CA LYS A 152 -7.47 11.19 1.27
C LYS A 152 -6.98 9.82 0.79
N THR A 153 -7.29 8.77 1.55
CA THR A 153 -7.03 7.37 1.22
C THR A 153 -7.85 6.97 0.00
N ASN A 154 -9.14 7.30 -0.03
CA ASN A 154 -10.04 7.04 -1.16
C ASN A 154 -9.50 7.62 -2.48
N LYS A 155 -9.19 8.92 -2.50
CA LYS A 155 -8.57 9.59 -3.66
C LYS A 155 -7.27 8.95 -4.12
N LYS A 156 -6.52 8.35 -3.19
CA LYS A 156 -5.29 7.63 -3.50
C LYS A 156 -5.58 6.27 -4.13
N VAL A 157 -6.59 5.54 -3.65
CA VAL A 157 -7.05 4.29 -4.24
C VAL A 157 -7.52 4.53 -5.67
N GLU A 158 -8.42 5.52 -5.89
CA GLU A 158 -8.90 5.91 -7.22
C GLU A 158 -7.75 6.23 -8.18
N ALA A 159 -6.78 7.03 -7.72
CA ALA A 159 -5.63 7.39 -8.54
C ALA A 159 -4.75 6.19 -8.88
N LEU A 160 -4.56 5.24 -7.96
CA LEU A 160 -3.79 4.03 -8.23
C LEU A 160 -4.53 3.08 -9.16
N ASN A 161 -5.84 2.96 -9.01
CA ASN A 161 -6.65 2.18 -9.94
C ASN A 161 -6.51 2.72 -11.37
N HIS A 162 -6.71 4.03 -11.54
CA HIS A 162 -6.63 4.69 -12.85
C HIS A 162 -5.24 4.69 -13.49
N ASN A 163 -4.16 4.82 -12.70
CA ASN A 163 -2.80 4.95 -13.26
C ASN A 163 -2.00 3.64 -13.27
N VAL A 164 -2.43 2.61 -12.54
CA VAL A 164 -1.66 1.36 -12.35
C VAL A 164 -2.53 0.14 -12.65
N PHE A 165 -3.58 -0.11 -11.87
CA PHE A 165 -4.29 -1.38 -11.93
C PHE A 165 -5.17 -1.55 -13.18
N VAL A 166 -5.62 -0.47 -13.80
CA VAL A 166 -6.35 -0.52 -15.09
C VAL A 166 -5.49 -1.08 -16.23
N LEU A 167 -4.16 -1.00 -16.12
CA LEU A 167 -3.23 -1.46 -17.15
C LEU A 167 -2.97 -2.97 -17.09
N PHE A 168 -3.37 -3.63 -16.00
CA PHE A 168 -3.10 -5.05 -15.81
C PHE A 168 -4.26 -5.87 -16.38
N GLN A 169 -3.97 -6.81 -17.27
CA GLN A 169 -4.96 -7.70 -17.87
C GLN A 169 -5.10 -8.98 -17.05
#